data_AF-A0A1Q7IUN5-F1
#
_entry.id   AF-A0A1Q7IUN5-F1
#
_cell.length_a   1.000
_cell.length_b   1.000
_cell.length_c   1.000
_cell.angle_alpha   90.00
_cell.angle_beta   90.00
_cell.angle_gamma   90.00
#
_symmetry.space_group_name_H-M   'P 1'
#
loop_
_entity.id
_entity.type
_entity.pdbx_description
1 polymer ?
#
loop_
_entity_poly.entity_id
_entity_poly.type
_entity_poly.pdbx_seq_one_letter_code
_entity_poly.pdbx_strand_id
1 'polypeptide(L)'
;MDRAGMIAFQGIAFGQELMPPAESVDSAELLDRLRHSSAHVLAQAVCEMFPGTKLATGPAIDEGFYYDFEVPGGITEADLARVEARMREIVRADVPFEYREISEDEAKRLFTDQPYKLELIDRILAGEIDEDGNPPKGQVVLSVYRHGEFQDLCRGPHVDRTGRILPDALKLLRIAGAYWQGDEHRPMLQRIYGTAWRTPEELKDYLWRVEEAKRRDHRRIGEETDLFTFSEEVGRGLPLWLPKGAAIRDELENWAKKTERRLGYERVISPHLAKSDLYRISGHLPYYADDLYAPIEIDGDQYYLKPMNCPHHHMIYKARRHSYRELPIRYAEYGTVYRYESSGQLHGLMRTRGFTQNDAHIYCRMEDAKREFCDVMRLHDYYYRILGLKDYRMVLALRDPKNTTK
;
A
#
# COMPACT_ATOMS: atom_id res chain seq x y z
N MET A 1 58.96 13.28 -29.32
CA MET A 1 57.87 14.16 -29.77
C MET A 1 56.77 14.04 -28.73
N ASP A 2 56.92 14.75 -27.61
CA ASP A 2 56.35 16.10 -27.38
C ASP A 2 54.84 15.99 -27.16
N ARG A 3 54.19 16.35 -26.04
CA ARG A 3 54.46 17.16 -24.83
C ARG A 3 53.49 16.63 -23.76
N ALA A 4 53.89 16.33 -22.52
CA ALA A 4 54.06 17.25 -21.39
C ALA A 4 52.81 18.11 -21.08
N GLY A 5 52.21 17.86 -19.91
CA GLY A 5 51.08 18.61 -19.37
C GLY A 5 50.84 18.28 -17.88
N MET A 6 51.90 18.27 -17.07
CA MET A 6 51.82 18.36 -15.61
C MET A 6 51.37 19.78 -15.25
N ILE A 7 50.32 19.91 -14.44
CA ILE A 7 49.96 21.17 -13.79
C ILE A 7 50.23 21.02 -12.29
N ALA A 8 51.02 21.96 -11.78
CA ALA A 8 51.58 22.01 -10.46
C ALA A 8 50.53 22.35 -9.38
N PHE A 9 50.68 21.70 -8.22
CA PHE A 9 50.08 22.14 -6.96
C PHE A 9 50.95 23.26 -6.35
N GLN A 10 50.35 24.43 -6.12
CA GLN A 10 50.87 25.43 -5.19
C GLN A 10 49.94 25.47 -3.98
N GLY A 11 50.52 25.30 -2.78
CA GLY A 11 49.81 25.27 -1.52
C GLY A 11 49.43 26.65 -1.00
N ILE A 12 48.39 26.69 -0.17
CA ILE A 12 48.14 27.76 0.80
C ILE A 12 47.68 27.12 2.13
N ALA A 13 48.28 27.65 3.18
CA ALA A 13 48.19 27.41 4.62
C ALA A 13 46.89 26.81 5.20
N PHE A 14 47.07 25.82 6.09
CA PHE A 14 46.11 25.43 7.12
C PHE A 14 46.15 26.45 8.26
N GLY A 15 44.97 26.97 8.65
CA GLY A 15 44.86 27.83 9.83
C GLY A 15 43.54 28.58 9.93
N GLN A 16 42.44 27.86 10.09
CA GLN A 16 41.24 28.37 10.76
C GLN A 16 40.42 27.18 11.25
N GLU A 17 40.26 27.08 12.58
CA GLU A 17 39.31 26.16 13.22
C GLU A 17 37.91 26.49 12.72
N LEU A 18 37.39 25.66 11.81
CA LEU A 18 35.98 25.65 11.45
C LEU A 18 35.21 24.99 12.60
N MET A 19 34.34 25.77 13.24
CA MET A 19 33.28 25.25 14.09
C MET A 19 32.53 24.12 13.35
N PRO A 20 32.11 23.04 14.02
CA PRO A 20 31.42 21.95 13.36
C PRO A 20 30.09 22.46 12.77
N PRO A 21 29.75 22.10 11.52
CA PRO A 21 28.46 22.46 10.95
C PRO A 21 27.34 21.70 11.67
N ALA A 22 26.21 22.38 11.85
CA ALA A 22 24.98 21.81 12.36
C ALA A 22 24.61 20.52 11.60
N GLU A 23 24.20 19.52 12.36
CA GLU A 23 23.97 18.13 11.97
C GLU A 23 23.22 17.98 10.64
N SER A 24 23.79 17.20 9.72
CA SER A 24 23.13 16.72 8.52
C SER A 24 22.07 15.68 8.90
N VAL A 25 20.86 16.13 9.23
CA VAL A 25 19.68 15.26 9.33
C VAL A 25 19.51 14.58 7.97
N ASP A 26 19.37 13.25 7.96
CA ASP A 26 19.11 12.50 6.74
C ASP A 26 17.87 13.08 6.03
N SER A 27 17.94 13.22 4.70
CA SER A 27 16.91 13.83 3.89
C SER A 27 15.53 13.21 4.10
N ALA A 28 15.46 11.91 4.39
CA ALA A 28 14.23 11.20 4.69
C ALA A 28 13.68 11.52 6.08
N GLU A 29 14.56 11.57 7.09
CA GLU A 29 14.20 11.86 8.47
C GLU A 29 13.69 13.31 8.62
N LEU A 30 14.27 14.27 7.90
CA LEU A 30 13.77 15.64 7.89
C LEU A 30 12.35 15.74 7.30
N LEU A 31 12.07 15.02 6.21
CA LEU A 31 10.73 15.01 5.60
C LEU A 31 9.70 14.38 6.53
N ASP A 32 10.06 13.30 7.22
CA ASP A 32 9.20 12.66 8.22
C ASP A 32 8.84 13.64 9.35
N ARG A 33 9.84 14.31 9.94
CA ARG A 33 9.62 15.37 10.95
C ARG A 33 8.77 16.52 10.44
N LEU A 34 9.00 16.99 9.21
CA LEU A 34 8.22 18.06 8.59
C LEU A 34 6.75 17.66 8.43
N ARG A 35 6.49 16.43 7.98
CA ARG A 35 5.15 15.90 7.75
C ARG A 35 4.41 15.64 9.06
N HIS A 36 5.08 15.06 10.05
CA HIS A 36 4.52 14.87 11.39
C HIS A 36 4.14 16.22 12.01
N SER A 37 5.05 17.20 11.93
CA SER A 37 4.79 18.56 12.43
C SER A 37 3.66 19.25 11.67
N SER A 38 3.54 19.00 10.37
CA SER A 38 2.42 19.52 9.57
C SER A 38 1.07 18.88 9.94
N ALA A 39 1.06 17.62 10.38
CA ALA A 39 -0.12 16.97 10.92
C ALA A 39 -0.59 17.65 12.23
N HIS A 40 0.34 18.02 13.11
CA HIS A 40 0.03 18.80 14.32
C HIS A 40 -0.53 20.19 14.01
N VAL A 41 0.07 20.89 13.04
CA VAL A 41 -0.45 22.19 12.57
C VAL A 41 -1.86 22.03 11.97
N LEU A 42 -2.13 20.94 11.26
CA LEU A 42 -3.48 20.62 10.74
C LEU A 42 -4.45 20.42 11.91
N ALA A 43 -4.08 19.64 12.92
CA ALA A 43 -4.92 19.39 14.08
C ALA A 43 -5.24 20.68 14.85
N GLN A 44 -4.26 21.57 15.05
CA GLN A 44 -4.51 22.89 15.61
C GLN A 44 -5.51 23.69 14.77
N ALA A 45 -5.27 23.80 13.46
CA ALA A 45 -6.13 24.57 12.57
C ALA A 45 -7.58 24.06 12.59
N VAL A 46 -7.77 22.74 12.58
CA VAL A 46 -9.10 22.12 12.63
C VAL A 46 -9.78 22.37 13.98
N CYS A 47 -9.09 22.16 15.11
CA CYS A 47 -9.67 22.40 16.44
C CYS A 47 -10.09 23.86 16.66
N GLU A 48 -9.31 24.82 16.16
CA GLU A 48 -9.63 26.24 16.24
C GLU A 48 -10.83 26.63 15.36
N MET A 49 -10.92 26.05 14.16
CA MET A 49 -11.98 26.37 13.20
C MET A 49 -13.29 25.62 13.46
N PHE A 50 -13.21 24.43 14.06
CA PHE A 50 -14.35 23.55 14.31
C PHE A 50 -14.38 23.14 15.79
N PRO A 51 -14.94 24.00 16.67
CA PRO A 51 -15.00 23.72 18.10
C PRO A 51 -15.75 22.43 18.41
N GLY A 52 -15.22 21.65 19.36
CA GLY A 52 -15.77 20.35 19.75
C GLY A 52 -15.20 19.15 18.97
N THR A 53 -14.27 19.39 18.03
CA THR A 53 -13.55 18.32 17.32
C THR A 53 -12.86 17.36 18.28
N LYS A 54 -12.98 16.06 18.00
CA LYS A 54 -12.23 15.00 18.69
C LYS A 54 -11.09 14.51 17.81
N LEU A 55 -9.88 14.52 18.37
CA LEU A 55 -8.64 14.11 17.73
C LEU A 55 -8.42 12.61 17.90
N ALA A 56 -8.14 11.91 16.81
CA ALA A 56 -7.76 10.51 16.82
C ALA A 56 -6.25 10.37 16.57
N THR A 57 -5.83 9.93 15.39
CA THR A 57 -4.41 9.72 15.03
C THR A 57 -4.00 10.54 13.81
N GLY A 58 -2.75 10.99 13.78
CA GLY A 58 -2.23 11.80 12.69
C GLY A 58 -0.75 11.56 12.36
N PRO A 59 -0.41 10.40 11.78
CA PRO A 59 0.97 10.06 11.48
C PRO A 59 1.48 10.74 10.20
N ALA A 60 2.81 10.83 10.10
CA ALA A 60 3.50 11.01 8.83
C ALA A 60 3.41 9.72 7.98
N ILE A 61 3.41 9.89 6.66
CA ILE A 61 3.42 8.81 5.66
C ILE A 61 4.44 9.13 4.56
N ASP A 62 4.78 8.14 3.74
CA ASP A 62 5.86 8.19 2.73
C ASP A 62 5.87 9.43 1.82
N GLU A 63 4.69 9.96 1.46
CA GLU A 63 4.57 11.15 0.60
C GLU A 63 3.72 12.27 1.23
N GLY A 64 3.49 12.24 2.54
CA GLY A 64 2.68 13.26 3.21
C GLY A 64 2.33 12.93 4.66
N PHE A 65 1.13 13.28 5.07
CA PHE A 65 0.58 12.99 6.38
C PHE A 65 -0.94 12.89 6.27
N TYR A 66 -1.58 12.38 7.32
CA TYR A 66 -3.01 12.56 7.50
C TYR A 66 -3.32 12.85 8.95
N TYR A 67 -4.56 13.27 9.23
CA TYR A 67 -5.08 13.32 10.58
C TYR A 67 -6.56 12.93 10.58
N ASP A 68 -6.94 12.05 11.52
CA ASP A 68 -8.31 11.56 11.72
C ASP A 68 -9.05 12.40 12.75
N PHE A 69 -10.24 12.86 12.38
CA PHE A 69 -11.07 13.74 13.20
C PHE A 69 -12.51 13.21 13.31
N GLU A 70 -13.09 13.35 14.48
CA GLU A 70 -14.55 13.43 14.62
C GLU A 70 -14.95 14.90 14.74
N VAL A 71 -15.55 15.45 13.68
CA VAL A 71 -15.88 16.87 13.61
C VAL A 71 -17.39 17.06 13.69
N PRO A 72 -17.91 17.80 14.68
CA PRO A 72 -19.33 18.16 14.73
C PRO A 72 -19.75 18.91 13.46
N GLY A 73 -20.75 18.38 12.74
CA GLY A 73 -21.23 18.97 11.48
C GLY A 73 -20.38 18.63 10.24
N GLY A 74 -19.22 18.01 10.42
CA GLY A 74 -18.32 17.55 9.37
C GLY A 74 -17.53 18.67 8.66
N ILE A 75 -16.44 18.28 8.02
CA ILE A 75 -15.60 19.12 7.15
C ILE A 75 -15.83 18.72 5.69
N THR A 76 -15.96 19.71 4.81
CA THR A 76 -16.12 19.47 3.36
C THR A 76 -14.85 19.80 2.58
N GLU A 77 -14.74 19.30 1.35
CA GLU A 77 -13.63 19.64 0.44
C GLU A 77 -13.51 21.17 0.21
N ALA A 78 -14.64 21.90 0.27
CA ALA A 78 -14.65 23.36 0.14
C ALA A 78 -14.00 24.07 1.34
N ASP A 79 -14.00 23.45 2.52
CA ASP A 79 -13.39 24.00 3.73
C ASP A 79 -11.86 23.83 3.74
N LEU A 80 -11.30 22.88 2.97
CA LEU A 80 -9.86 22.62 2.95
C LEU A 80 -9.04 23.86 2.59
N ALA A 81 -9.53 24.72 1.69
CA ALA A 81 -8.84 25.95 1.34
C ALA A 81 -8.74 26.92 2.53
N ARG A 82 -9.76 26.97 3.39
CA ARG A 82 -9.78 27.80 4.60
C ARG A 82 -8.90 27.20 5.70
N VAL A 83 -8.94 25.88 5.87
CA VAL A 83 -8.07 25.15 6.81
C VAL A 83 -6.59 25.33 6.42
N GLU A 84 -6.26 25.16 5.13
CA GLU A 84 -4.90 25.36 4.62
C GLU A 84 -4.43 26.81 4.83
N ALA A 85 -5.30 27.81 4.65
CA ALA A 85 -4.98 29.20 4.98
C ALA A 85 -4.65 29.37 6.46
N ARG A 86 -5.44 28.77 7.35
CA ARG A 86 -5.19 28.82 8.80
C ARG A 86 -3.90 28.10 9.20
N MET A 87 -3.60 26.96 8.59
CA MET A 87 -2.31 26.27 8.78
C MET A 87 -1.13 27.17 8.40
N ARG A 88 -1.23 27.90 7.28
CA ARG A 88 -0.18 28.86 6.87
C ARG A 88 -0.01 30.00 7.87
N GLU A 89 -1.08 30.46 8.51
CA GLU A 89 -0.98 31.46 9.59
C GLU A 89 -0.26 30.91 10.82
N ILE A 90 -0.59 29.68 11.24
CA ILE A 90 0.07 29.00 12.37
C ILE A 90 1.57 28.83 12.09
N VAL A 91 1.93 28.37 10.90
CA VAL A 91 3.33 28.22 10.46
C VAL A 91 4.08 29.56 10.51
N ARG A 92 3.44 30.64 10.06
CA ARG A 92 4.05 31.99 10.07
C ARG A 92 4.22 32.57 11.47
N ALA A 93 3.49 32.08 12.46
CA ALA A 93 3.68 32.49 13.85
C ALA A 93 5.03 31.99 14.42
N ASP A 94 5.65 31.00 13.78
CA ASP A 94 6.97 30.45 14.11
C ASP A 94 7.13 30.15 15.61
N VAL A 95 6.17 29.42 16.18
CA VAL A 95 6.21 28.97 17.57
C VAL A 95 7.03 27.68 17.73
N PRO A 96 7.74 27.47 18.85
CA PRO A 96 8.50 26.25 19.11
C PRO A 96 7.61 25.03 19.34
N PHE A 97 8.11 23.85 18.99
CA PHE A 97 7.56 22.57 19.42
C PHE A 97 8.24 22.14 20.72
N GLU A 98 7.47 22.01 21.79
CA GLU A 98 7.94 21.70 23.14
C GLU A 98 7.53 20.28 23.52
N TYR A 99 8.52 19.39 23.66
CA TYR A 99 8.33 18.03 24.17
C TYR A 99 8.20 18.02 25.69
N ARG A 100 7.26 17.24 26.23
CA ARG A 100 7.15 16.98 27.66
C ARG A 100 6.71 15.54 27.92
N GLU A 101 7.36 14.88 28.86
CA GLU A 101 6.87 13.63 29.45
C GLU A 101 5.83 13.95 30.53
N ILE A 102 4.73 13.20 30.54
CA ILE A 102 3.60 13.43 31.43
C ILE A 102 3.20 12.16 32.16
N SER A 103 2.62 12.31 33.35
CA SER A 103 2.06 11.17 34.07
C SER A 103 0.71 10.75 33.50
N GLU A 104 0.25 9.54 33.81
CA GLU A 104 -1.10 9.07 33.49
C GLU A 104 -2.18 10.05 33.99
N ASP A 105 -2.09 10.51 35.24
CA ASP A 105 -3.05 11.45 35.83
C ASP A 105 -3.07 12.80 35.09
N GLU A 106 -1.93 13.25 34.61
CA GLU A 106 -1.84 14.46 33.80
C GLU A 106 -2.42 14.25 32.41
N ALA A 107 -2.09 13.13 31.76
CA ALA A 107 -2.61 12.77 30.43
C ALA A 107 -4.15 12.66 30.46
N LYS A 108 -4.72 11.95 31.43
CA LYS A 108 -6.17 11.81 31.58
C LYS A 108 -6.87 13.15 31.82
N ARG A 109 -6.22 14.09 32.54
CA ARG A 109 -6.75 15.45 32.73
C ARG A 109 -6.69 16.27 31.44
N LEU A 110 -5.54 16.28 30.76
CA LEU A 110 -5.34 17.04 29.51
C LEU A 110 -6.30 16.61 28.40
N PHE A 111 -6.56 15.29 28.30
CA PHE A 111 -7.36 14.70 27.22
C PHE A 111 -8.76 14.28 27.69
N THR A 112 -9.28 14.84 28.78
CA THR A 112 -10.60 14.47 29.37
C THR A 112 -11.72 14.47 28.32
N ASP A 113 -11.74 15.47 27.44
CA ASP A 113 -12.76 15.62 26.39
C ASP A 113 -12.37 14.95 25.07
N GLN A 114 -11.32 14.14 25.02
CA GLN A 114 -10.76 13.53 23.82
C GLN A 114 -10.81 11.99 23.92
N PRO A 115 -11.98 11.36 23.63
CA PRO A 115 -12.21 9.94 23.91
C PRO A 115 -11.22 9.02 23.20
N TYR A 116 -10.87 9.33 21.95
CA TYR A 116 -9.89 8.54 21.18
C TYR A 116 -8.48 8.64 21.79
N LYS A 117 -8.09 9.80 22.32
CA LYS A 117 -6.80 9.96 23.00
C LYS A 117 -6.77 9.22 24.34
N LEU A 118 -7.87 9.23 25.10
CA LEU A 118 -7.98 8.44 26.33
C LEU A 118 -7.83 6.94 26.06
N GLU A 119 -8.48 6.42 25.02
CA GLU A 119 -8.32 5.02 24.61
C GLU A 119 -6.88 4.70 24.20
N LEU A 120 -6.22 5.60 23.46
CA LEU A 120 -4.80 5.42 23.13
C LEU A 120 -3.93 5.39 24.39
N ILE A 121 -4.14 6.30 25.35
CA ILE A 121 -3.42 6.33 26.62
C ILE A 121 -3.59 5.00 27.36
N ASP A 122 -4.81 4.49 27.50
CA ASP A 122 -5.06 3.22 28.21
C ASP A 122 -4.34 2.04 27.51
N ARG A 123 -4.32 1.99 26.18
CA ARG A 123 -3.64 0.94 25.41
C ARG A 123 -2.11 1.04 25.47
N ILE A 124 -1.58 2.25 25.46
CA ILE A 124 -0.16 2.55 25.67
C ILE A 124 0.28 2.06 27.06
N LEU A 125 -0.49 2.39 28.09
CA LEU A 125 -0.23 1.97 29.48
C LEU A 125 -0.38 0.45 29.68
N ALA A 126 -1.28 -0.19 28.94
CA ALA A 126 -1.42 -1.64 28.91
C ALA A 126 -0.25 -2.36 28.19
N GLY A 127 0.63 -1.61 27.52
CA GLY A 127 1.73 -2.17 26.74
C GLY A 127 1.26 -2.92 25.49
N GLU A 128 0.06 -2.61 24.99
CA GLU A 128 -0.45 -3.17 23.72
C GLU A 128 0.18 -2.49 22.52
N ILE A 129 0.41 -1.19 22.64
CA ILE A 129 0.93 -0.30 21.61
C ILE A 129 1.97 0.64 22.21
N ASP A 130 2.85 1.17 21.38
CA ASP A 130 3.62 2.38 21.67
C ASP A 130 2.79 3.65 21.42
N GLU A 131 3.39 4.80 21.70
CA GLU A 131 2.78 6.12 21.55
C GLU A 131 2.36 6.47 20.10
N ASP A 132 2.89 5.76 19.10
CA ASP A 132 2.57 5.93 17.68
C ASP A 132 1.47 4.94 17.21
N GLY A 133 0.99 4.07 18.10
CA GLY A 133 -0.04 3.05 17.81
C GLY A 133 0.51 1.73 17.25
N ASN A 134 1.82 1.50 17.33
CA ASN A 134 2.50 0.30 16.82
C ASN A 134 2.86 -0.68 17.95
N PRO A 135 3.20 -1.95 17.67
CA PRO A 135 3.66 -2.88 18.72
C PRO A 135 4.90 -2.33 19.46
N PRO A 136 4.90 -2.31 20.81
CA PRO A 136 5.90 -1.58 21.57
C PRO A 136 7.30 -2.20 21.45
N LYS A 137 8.31 -1.32 21.33
CA LYS A 137 9.73 -1.68 21.34
C LYS A 137 10.43 -1.01 22.52
N GLY A 138 10.24 -1.56 23.72
CA GLY A 138 10.92 -1.10 24.93
C GLY A 138 9.99 -0.36 25.89
N GLN A 139 10.56 0.55 26.70
CA GLN A 139 9.83 1.31 27.69
C GLN A 139 8.93 2.34 27.00
N VAL A 140 7.65 2.33 27.36
CA VAL A 140 6.63 3.22 26.84
C VAL A 140 6.47 4.40 27.80
N VAL A 141 6.54 5.63 27.28
CA VAL A 141 6.54 6.87 28.07
C VAL A 141 5.48 7.82 27.53
N LEU A 142 4.48 8.15 28.34
CA LEU A 142 3.47 9.12 27.89
C LEU A 142 4.12 10.49 27.66
N SER A 143 4.01 10.97 26.43
CA SER A 143 4.59 12.23 26.01
C SER A 143 3.64 13.06 25.16
N VAL A 144 3.88 14.37 25.19
CA VAL A 144 3.08 15.37 24.49
C VAL A 144 3.99 16.37 23.82
N TYR A 145 3.54 16.87 22.67
CA TYR A 145 4.12 18.04 22.04
C TYR A 145 3.15 19.21 22.08
N ARG A 146 3.65 20.34 22.56
CA ARG A 146 2.93 21.61 22.57
C ARG A 146 3.54 22.56 21.54
N HIS A 147 2.70 23.29 20.82
CA HIS A 147 3.13 24.45 20.03
C HIS A 147 2.07 25.54 20.13
N GLY A 148 2.47 26.72 20.63
CA GLY A 148 1.53 27.77 21.00
C GLY A 148 0.55 27.29 22.08
N GLU A 149 -0.75 27.43 21.80
CA GLU A 149 -1.84 27.00 22.69
C GLU A 149 -2.32 25.57 22.42
N PHE A 150 -1.84 24.93 21.35
CA PHE A 150 -2.22 23.57 20.99
C PHE A 150 -1.25 22.55 21.58
N GLN A 151 -1.80 21.44 22.05
CA GLN A 151 -1.05 20.33 22.62
C GLN A 151 -1.69 19.00 22.18
N ASP A 152 -0.85 18.01 21.89
CA ASP A 152 -1.30 16.69 21.45
C ASP A 152 -0.43 15.57 22.02
N LEU A 153 -1.05 14.38 22.16
CA LEU A 153 -0.40 13.14 22.57
C LEU A 153 0.41 12.62 21.38
N CYS A 154 1.73 12.66 21.51
CA CYS A 154 2.65 12.35 20.42
C CYS A 154 4.07 12.15 20.96
N ARG A 155 4.78 11.18 20.38
CA ARG A 155 6.19 10.86 20.66
C ARG A 155 7.19 11.66 19.82
N GLY A 156 6.76 12.15 18.66
CA GLY A 156 7.60 12.81 17.67
C GLY A 156 8.49 11.81 16.91
N PRO A 157 9.60 12.27 16.31
CA PRO A 157 10.17 13.62 16.42
C PRO A 157 9.42 14.68 15.61
N HIS A 158 9.51 15.93 16.07
CA HIS A 158 9.06 17.13 15.36
C HIS A 158 10.23 17.99 14.87
N VAL A 159 9.95 18.96 14.00
CA VAL A 159 10.88 20.07 13.76
C VAL A 159 10.94 20.96 15.01
N ASP A 160 12.01 21.76 15.14
CA ASP A 160 12.22 22.66 16.29
C ASP A 160 11.13 23.72 16.43
N ARG A 161 10.63 24.25 15.30
CA ARG A 161 9.60 25.29 15.27
C ARG A 161 8.66 25.12 14.09
N THR A 162 7.43 25.60 14.23
CA THR A 162 6.43 25.63 13.15
C THR A 162 6.93 26.37 11.91
N GLY A 163 7.80 27.38 12.04
CA GLY A 163 8.37 28.13 10.93
C GLY A 163 9.34 27.35 10.03
N ARG A 164 9.73 26.12 10.41
CA ARG A 164 10.48 25.22 9.50
C ARG A 164 9.63 24.65 8.39
N ILE A 165 8.31 24.59 8.59
CA ILE A 165 7.38 24.18 7.53
C ILE A 165 7.28 25.38 6.58
N LEU A 166 7.52 25.20 5.28
CA LEU A 166 7.34 26.29 4.34
C LEU A 166 5.86 26.41 3.96
N PRO A 167 5.21 27.58 4.13
CA PRO A 167 3.80 27.77 3.78
C PRO A 167 3.45 27.41 2.33
N ASP A 168 4.40 27.58 1.42
CA ASP A 168 4.25 27.34 -0.02
C ASP A 168 4.69 25.92 -0.43
N ALA A 169 5.21 25.12 0.50
CA ALA A 169 5.55 23.70 0.31
C ALA A 169 4.59 22.76 1.06
N LEU A 170 3.46 23.28 1.53
CA LEU A 170 2.41 22.59 2.28
C LEU A 170 1.11 22.62 1.48
N LYS A 171 0.43 21.46 1.38
CA LYS A 171 -0.83 21.32 0.65
C LYS A 171 -1.76 20.28 1.28
N LEU A 172 -3.03 20.61 1.45
CA LEU A 172 -4.09 19.62 1.74
C LEU A 172 -4.60 19.01 0.43
N LEU A 173 -4.84 17.69 0.43
CA LEU A 173 -5.07 16.90 -0.77
C LEU A 173 -6.53 16.47 -0.95
N ARG A 174 -7.11 15.82 0.07
CA ARG A 174 -8.47 15.25 0.03
C ARG A 174 -8.94 14.85 1.42
N ILE A 175 -10.25 14.64 1.55
CA ILE A 175 -10.89 14.02 2.71
C ILE A 175 -11.29 12.57 2.38
N ALA A 176 -11.13 11.65 3.33
CA ALA A 176 -11.61 10.28 3.24
C ALA A 176 -12.33 9.88 4.54
N GLY A 177 -13.13 8.81 4.49
CA GLY A 177 -13.66 8.17 5.68
C GLY A 177 -12.68 7.12 6.22
N ALA A 178 -12.52 7.06 7.53
CA ALA A 178 -11.77 6.00 8.21
C ALA A 178 -12.54 5.56 9.45
N TYR A 179 -12.70 4.25 9.64
CA TYR A 179 -13.26 3.73 10.87
C TYR A 179 -12.19 3.69 11.98
N TRP A 180 -12.57 4.06 13.19
CA TRP A 180 -11.65 4.03 14.33
C TRP A 180 -11.09 2.61 14.54
N GLN A 181 -9.76 2.49 14.65
CA GLN A 181 -9.03 1.21 14.71
C GLN A 181 -9.29 0.25 13.53
N GLY A 182 -9.85 0.74 12.42
CA GLY A 182 -10.18 -0.09 11.25
C GLY A 182 -11.40 -0.99 11.42
N ASP A 183 -12.19 -0.79 12.48
CA ASP A 183 -13.38 -1.60 12.79
C ASP A 183 -14.65 -0.88 12.30
N GLU A 184 -15.33 -1.47 11.31
CA GLU A 184 -16.54 -0.92 10.67
C GLU A 184 -17.73 -0.73 11.62
N HIS A 185 -17.71 -1.34 12.81
CA HIS A 185 -18.72 -1.15 13.84
C HIS A 185 -18.45 0.05 14.75
N ARG A 186 -17.28 0.70 14.61
CA ARG A 186 -16.88 1.86 15.40
C ARG A 186 -17.19 3.18 14.68
N PRO A 187 -17.11 4.33 15.37
CA PRO A 187 -17.39 5.62 14.75
C PRO A 187 -16.57 5.85 13.47
N MET A 188 -17.25 6.39 12.46
CA MET A 188 -16.62 6.82 11.22
C MET A 188 -16.03 8.22 11.41
N LEU A 189 -14.72 8.33 11.20
CA LEU A 189 -13.92 9.55 11.31
C LEU A 189 -13.68 10.15 9.92
N GLN A 190 -13.40 11.45 9.87
CA GLN A 190 -12.93 12.14 8.69
C GLN A 190 -11.41 12.23 8.71
N ARG A 191 -10.77 11.54 7.76
CA ARG A 191 -9.34 11.58 7.51
C ARG A 191 -9.01 12.69 6.53
N ILE A 192 -8.26 13.69 6.95
CA ILE A 192 -7.76 14.74 6.05
C ILE A 192 -6.33 14.41 5.66
N TYR A 193 -6.08 14.25 4.36
CA TYR A 193 -4.73 14.02 3.82
C TYR A 193 -4.05 15.34 3.46
N GLY A 194 -2.77 15.46 3.79
CA GLY A 194 -1.92 16.56 3.39
C GLY A 194 -0.52 16.09 3.00
N THR A 195 0.27 17.01 2.45
CA THR A 195 1.68 16.76 2.13
C THR A 195 2.51 18.01 2.43
N ALA A 196 3.76 17.80 2.84
CA ALA A 196 4.73 18.84 3.14
C ALA A 196 6.10 18.44 2.57
N TRP A 197 6.80 19.42 2.00
CA TRP A 197 8.08 19.24 1.31
C TRP A 197 9.11 20.27 1.77
N ARG A 198 10.39 20.06 1.43
CA ARG A 198 11.47 20.97 1.84
C ARG A 198 11.46 22.25 1.04
N THR A 199 10.95 22.21 -0.19
CA THR A 199 10.85 23.36 -1.09
C THR A 199 9.53 23.36 -1.85
N PRO A 200 9.05 24.54 -2.31
CA PRO A 200 7.89 24.64 -3.18
C PRO A 200 8.04 23.87 -4.51
N GLU A 201 9.27 23.74 -5.02
CA GLU A 201 9.57 22.99 -6.24
C GLU A 201 9.31 21.49 -6.04
N GLU A 202 9.73 20.92 -4.91
CA GLU A 202 9.46 19.52 -4.57
C GLU A 202 7.95 19.25 -4.47
N LEU A 203 7.20 20.16 -3.85
CA LEU A 203 5.74 20.08 -3.81
C LEU A 203 5.15 20.11 -5.22
N LYS A 204 5.61 21.03 -6.07
CA LYS A 204 5.14 21.14 -7.45
C LYS A 204 5.41 19.85 -8.25
N ASP A 205 6.60 19.28 -8.11
CA ASP A 205 6.99 18.03 -8.76
C ASP A 205 6.15 16.86 -8.24
N TYR A 206 5.86 16.79 -6.94
CA TYR A 206 4.95 15.81 -6.36
C TYR A 206 3.54 15.95 -6.94
N LEU A 207 2.96 17.15 -6.94
CA LEU A 207 1.62 17.39 -7.48
C LEU A 207 1.54 17.06 -8.97
N TRP A 208 2.59 17.36 -9.74
CA TRP A 208 2.68 16.95 -11.14
C TRP A 208 2.69 15.43 -11.30
N ARG A 209 3.48 14.71 -10.48
CA ARG A 209 3.49 13.23 -10.47
C ARG A 209 2.12 12.64 -10.11
N VAL A 210 1.43 13.20 -9.13
CA VAL A 210 0.08 12.78 -8.73
C VAL A 210 -0.90 12.97 -9.88
N GLU A 211 -0.83 14.10 -10.58
CA GLU A 211 -1.72 14.37 -11.72
C GLU A 211 -1.40 13.48 -12.93
N GLU A 212 -0.13 13.26 -13.25
CA GLU A 212 0.26 12.30 -14.28
C GLU A 212 -0.18 10.87 -13.93
N ALA A 213 -0.10 10.46 -12.66
CA ALA A 213 -0.61 9.17 -12.22
C ALA A 213 -2.13 9.04 -12.42
N LYS A 214 -2.91 10.09 -12.08
CA LYS A 214 -4.36 10.12 -12.32
C LYS A 214 -4.70 10.05 -13.81
N ARG A 215 -3.92 10.73 -14.66
CA ARG A 215 -4.11 10.69 -16.13
C ARG A 215 -3.79 9.32 -16.72
N ARG A 216 -2.94 8.53 -16.05
CA ARG A 216 -2.53 7.18 -16.47
C ARG A 216 -3.29 6.07 -15.74
N ASP A 217 -4.31 6.42 -14.96
CA ASP A 217 -5.16 5.45 -14.27
C ASP A 217 -5.93 4.60 -15.28
N HIS A 218 -5.75 3.28 -15.24
CA HIS A 218 -6.38 2.36 -16.20
C HIS A 218 -7.90 2.37 -16.12
N ARG A 219 -8.50 2.82 -15.00
CA ARG A 219 -9.96 2.96 -14.85
C ARG A 219 -10.47 4.10 -15.71
N ARG A 220 -9.80 5.25 -15.62
CA ARG A 220 -10.10 6.42 -16.44
C ARG A 220 -9.86 6.10 -17.91
N ILE A 221 -8.69 5.56 -18.25
CA ILE A 221 -8.38 5.18 -19.63
C ILE A 221 -9.39 4.15 -20.14
N GLY A 222 -9.70 3.14 -19.34
CA GLY A 222 -10.62 2.07 -19.71
C GLY A 222 -12.03 2.56 -20.02
N GLU A 223 -12.52 3.53 -19.24
CA GLU A 223 -13.79 4.21 -19.48
C GLU A 223 -13.73 5.12 -20.70
N GLU A 224 -12.73 6.01 -20.79
CA GLU A 224 -12.56 6.96 -21.91
C GLU A 224 -12.33 6.26 -23.27
N THR A 225 -11.89 5.00 -23.28
CA THR A 225 -11.54 4.26 -24.49
C THR A 225 -12.40 3.03 -24.76
N ASP A 226 -13.46 2.80 -23.98
CA ASP A 226 -14.38 1.66 -24.09
C ASP A 226 -13.68 0.28 -23.99
N LEU A 227 -12.76 0.10 -23.04
CA LEU A 227 -12.07 -1.17 -22.85
C LEU A 227 -12.84 -2.13 -21.95
N PHE A 228 -13.40 -1.61 -20.85
CA PHE A 228 -14.18 -2.39 -19.91
C PHE A 228 -15.16 -1.49 -19.16
N THR A 229 -16.13 -2.10 -18.51
CA THR A 229 -17.06 -1.42 -17.62
C THR A 229 -17.38 -2.28 -16.39
N PHE A 230 -17.99 -1.67 -15.39
CA PHE A 230 -18.55 -2.35 -14.23
C PHE A 230 -20.05 -2.04 -14.16
N SER A 231 -20.84 -3.04 -13.76
CA SER A 231 -22.28 -2.90 -13.52
C SER A 231 -22.57 -3.33 -12.09
N GLU A 232 -23.39 -2.56 -11.40
CA GLU A 232 -23.83 -2.87 -10.05
C GLU A 232 -24.63 -4.17 -10.02
N GLU A 233 -25.47 -4.39 -11.03
CA GLU A 233 -26.28 -5.59 -11.23
C GLU A 233 -25.45 -6.85 -11.45
N VAL A 234 -24.28 -6.72 -12.09
CA VAL A 234 -23.33 -7.84 -12.26
C VAL A 234 -22.56 -8.11 -10.97
N GLY A 235 -22.22 -7.07 -10.22
CA GLY A 235 -21.57 -7.16 -8.92
C GLY A 235 -20.14 -6.61 -8.89
N ARG A 236 -19.73 -6.19 -7.69
CA ARG A 236 -18.42 -5.55 -7.46
C ARG A 236 -17.26 -6.49 -7.75
N GLY A 237 -16.23 -5.96 -8.42
CA GLY A 237 -14.99 -6.68 -8.71
C GLY A 237 -15.11 -7.68 -9.85
N LEU A 238 -16.20 -7.63 -10.63
CA LEU A 238 -16.45 -8.48 -11.80
C LEU A 238 -16.52 -7.60 -13.06
N PRO A 239 -15.38 -7.34 -13.72
CA PRO A 239 -15.35 -6.46 -14.89
C PRO A 239 -16.02 -7.09 -16.11
N LEU A 240 -16.74 -6.25 -16.86
CA LEU A 240 -17.26 -6.59 -18.18
C LEU A 240 -16.31 -6.07 -19.24
N TRP A 241 -15.73 -6.97 -20.03
CA TRP A 241 -14.85 -6.61 -21.14
C TRP A 241 -15.69 -6.12 -22.33
N LEU A 242 -15.44 -4.88 -22.76
CA LEU A 242 -16.07 -4.29 -23.94
C LEU A 242 -15.29 -4.72 -25.21
N PRO A 243 -15.84 -4.56 -26.43
CA PRO A 243 -15.24 -5.10 -27.64
C PRO A 243 -13.76 -4.75 -27.86
N LYS A 244 -13.35 -3.50 -27.56
CA LYS A 244 -11.95 -3.07 -27.72
C LYS A 244 -11.04 -3.72 -26.68
N GLY A 245 -11.46 -3.81 -25.43
CA GLY A 245 -10.69 -4.49 -24.38
C GLY A 245 -10.60 -6.00 -24.61
N ALA A 246 -11.70 -6.61 -25.06
CA ALA A 246 -11.73 -8.02 -25.47
C ALA A 246 -10.74 -8.29 -26.62
N ALA A 247 -10.66 -7.41 -27.62
CA ALA A 247 -9.68 -7.54 -28.70
C ALA A 247 -8.23 -7.48 -28.20
N ILE A 248 -7.89 -6.55 -27.29
CA ILE A 248 -6.56 -6.48 -26.67
C ILE A 248 -6.25 -7.78 -25.92
N ARG A 249 -7.21 -8.25 -25.12
CA ARG A 249 -7.08 -9.50 -24.39
C ARG A 249 -6.83 -10.67 -25.34
N ASP A 250 -7.62 -10.81 -26.39
CA ASP A 250 -7.49 -11.89 -27.37
C ASP A 250 -6.12 -11.89 -28.05
N GLU A 251 -5.59 -10.73 -28.44
CA GLU A 251 -4.25 -10.63 -29.03
C GLU A 251 -3.16 -11.09 -28.04
N LEU A 252 -3.24 -10.68 -26.77
CA LEU A 252 -2.32 -11.12 -25.73
C LEU A 252 -2.42 -12.62 -25.48
N GLU A 253 -3.63 -13.15 -25.34
CA GLU A 253 -3.84 -14.58 -25.13
C GLU A 253 -3.36 -15.41 -26.32
N ASN A 254 -3.65 -14.98 -27.55
CA ASN A 254 -3.25 -15.69 -28.76
C ASN A 254 -1.74 -15.68 -28.95
N TRP A 255 -1.09 -14.55 -28.66
CA TRP A 255 0.36 -14.45 -28.69
C TRP A 255 1.01 -15.40 -27.68
N ALA A 256 0.52 -15.40 -26.44
CA ALA A 256 1.11 -16.23 -25.40
C ALA A 256 0.82 -17.73 -25.60
N LYS A 257 -0.40 -18.11 -26.04
CA LYS A 257 -0.73 -19.48 -26.50
C LYS A 257 0.22 -19.98 -27.59
N LYS A 258 0.57 -19.15 -28.58
CA LYS A 258 1.51 -19.51 -29.66
C LYS A 258 2.93 -19.71 -29.10
N THR A 259 3.35 -18.87 -28.17
CA THR A 259 4.68 -18.93 -27.54
C THR A 259 4.81 -20.16 -26.64
N GLU A 260 3.85 -20.38 -25.75
CA GLU A 260 3.72 -21.57 -24.89
C GLU A 260 3.79 -22.88 -25.69
N ARG A 261 3.04 -22.96 -26.80
CA ARG A 261 3.05 -24.15 -27.67
C ARG A 261 4.44 -24.45 -28.24
N ARG A 262 5.19 -23.42 -28.66
CA ARG A 262 6.56 -23.58 -29.17
C ARG A 262 7.53 -24.06 -28.07
N LEU A 263 7.23 -23.76 -26.81
CA LEU A 263 8.00 -24.17 -25.64
C LEU A 263 7.53 -25.51 -25.05
N GLY A 264 6.61 -26.21 -25.72
CA GLY A 264 6.15 -27.54 -25.31
C GLY A 264 5.16 -27.52 -24.15
N TYR A 265 4.41 -26.43 -23.96
CA TYR A 265 3.27 -26.42 -23.05
C TYR A 265 2.05 -27.03 -23.73
N GLU A 266 1.39 -27.91 -23.00
CA GLU A 266 0.17 -28.60 -23.40
C GLU A 266 -1.04 -27.94 -22.77
N ARG A 267 -2.04 -27.63 -23.60
CA ARG A 267 -3.23 -26.91 -23.16
C ARG A 267 -4.23 -27.85 -22.52
N VAL A 268 -4.66 -27.48 -21.33
CA VAL A 268 -5.73 -28.15 -20.59
C VAL A 268 -6.86 -27.17 -20.29
N ILE A 269 -8.05 -27.69 -19.99
CA ILE A 269 -9.21 -26.92 -19.57
C ILE A 269 -9.80 -27.62 -18.37
N SER A 270 -10.08 -26.87 -17.31
CA SER A 270 -10.65 -27.39 -16.08
C SER A 270 -11.96 -26.67 -15.69
N PRO A 271 -12.89 -27.35 -15.00
CA PRO A 271 -14.12 -26.74 -14.51
C PRO A 271 -13.88 -25.50 -13.63
N HIS A 272 -14.94 -24.69 -13.42
CA HIS A 272 -14.92 -23.54 -12.51
C HIS A 272 -15.28 -23.88 -11.06
N LEU A 273 -15.79 -25.10 -10.83
CA LEU A 273 -16.30 -25.57 -9.55
C LEU A 273 -15.66 -26.91 -9.22
N ALA A 274 -15.43 -27.16 -7.93
CA ALA A 274 -15.08 -28.48 -7.42
C ALA A 274 -15.66 -28.71 -6.04
N LYS A 275 -15.79 -29.99 -5.67
CA LYS A 275 -16.18 -30.40 -4.32
C LYS A 275 -15.15 -29.91 -3.30
N SER A 276 -15.64 -29.61 -2.10
CA SER A 276 -14.84 -29.21 -0.94
C SER A 276 -13.64 -30.13 -0.68
N ASP A 277 -13.77 -31.44 -0.91
CA ASP A 277 -12.70 -32.41 -0.73
C ASP A 277 -11.44 -32.13 -1.55
N LEU A 278 -11.59 -31.64 -2.80
CA LEU A 278 -10.43 -31.29 -3.62
C LEU A 278 -9.62 -30.15 -2.98
N TYR A 279 -10.31 -29.17 -2.39
CA TYR A 279 -9.69 -28.04 -1.71
C TYR A 279 -9.19 -28.38 -0.32
N ARG A 280 -9.75 -29.40 0.35
CA ARG A 280 -9.17 -29.97 1.57
C ARG A 280 -7.86 -30.70 1.27
N ILE A 281 -7.85 -31.59 0.27
CA ILE A 281 -6.68 -32.38 -0.13
C ILE A 281 -5.52 -31.46 -0.55
N SER A 282 -5.82 -30.38 -1.26
CA SER A 282 -4.81 -29.42 -1.72
C SER A 282 -4.42 -28.38 -0.66
N GLY A 283 -5.06 -28.36 0.51
CA GLY A 283 -4.80 -27.40 1.60
C GLY A 283 -5.44 -26.02 1.42
N HIS A 284 -6.11 -25.74 0.29
CA HIS A 284 -6.70 -24.42 0.05
C HIS A 284 -7.82 -24.08 1.06
N LEU A 285 -8.68 -25.04 1.38
CA LEU A 285 -9.78 -24.80 2.31
C LEU A 285 -9.27 -24.60 3.76
N PRO A 286 -8.36 -25.44 4.30
CA PRO A 286 -7.79 -25.20 5.64
C PRO A 286 -7.04 -23.88 5.81
N TYR A 287 -6.35 -23.39 4.77
CA TYR A 287 -5.44 -22.23 4.91
C TYR A 287 -5.98 -20.90 4.37
N TYR A 288 -6.98 -20.95 3.50
CA TYR A 288 -7.47 -19.78 2.75
C TYR A 288 -8.99 -19.68 2.72
N ALA A 289 -9.71 -20.33 3.65
CA ALA A 289 -11.18 -20.33 3.68
C ALA A 289 -11.78 -18.92 3.59
N ASP A 290 -11.20 -17.94 4.28
CA ASP A 290 -11.67 -16.56 4.31
C ASP A 290 -11.54 -15.84 2.96
N ASP A 291 -10.62 -16.30 2.10
CA ASP A 291 -10.40 -15.78 0.75
C ASP A 291 -11.23 -16.51 -0.32
N LEU A 292 -12.02 -17.53 0.07
CA LEU A 292 -12.89 -18.28 -0.83
C LEU A 292 -14.28 -17.68 -0.88
N TYR A 293 -14.92 -17.80 -2.05
CA TYR A 293 -16.35 -17.61 -2.12
C TYR A 293 -17.08 -18.65 -1.27
N ALA A 294 -18.20 -18.24 -0.68
CA ALA A 294 -19.07 -19.12 0.07
C ALA A 294 -19.44 -20.37 -0.76
N PRO A 295 -19.53 -21.55 -0.13
CA PRO A 295 -19.89 -22.76 -0.84
C PRO A 295 -21.30 -22.70 -1.40
N ILE A 296 -21.49 -23.35 -2.55
CA ILE A 296 -22.80 -23.68 -3.10
C ILE A 296 -23.15 -25.08 -2.60
N GLU A 297 -24.22 -25.19 -1.83
CA GLU A 297 -24.71 -26.47 -1.31
C GLU A 297 -25.69 -27.11 -2.29
N ILE A 298 -25.33 -28.31 -2.79
CA ILE A 298 -26.12 -29.05 -3.78
C ILE A 298 -26.07 -30.53 -3.41
N ASP A 299 -27.23 -31.18 -3.29
CA ASP A 299 -27.36 -32.62 -3.05
C ASP A 299 -26.59 -33.14 -1.82
N GLY A 300 -26.46 -32.31 -0.78
CA GLY A 300 -25.70 -32.62 0.45
C GLY A 300 -24.18 -32.47 0.32
N ASP A 301 -23.69 -32.07 -0.85
CA ASP A 301 -22.28 -31.73 -1.09
C ASP A 301 -22.07 -30.20 -1.10
N GLN A 302 -20.87 -29.78 -0.68
CA GLN A 302 -20.42 -28.39 -0.81
C GLN A 302 -19.48 -28.24 -2.01
N TYR A 303 -19.84 -27.34 -2.93
CA TYR A 303 -19.03 -26.96 -4.08
C TYR A 303 -18.48 -25.55 -3.91
N TYR A 304 -17.23 -25.33 -4.31
CA TYR A 304 -16.59 -24.03 -4.28
C TYR A 304 -16.17 -23.61 -5.68
N LEU A 305 -16.33 -22.31 -5.97
CA LEU A 305 -15.68 -21.67 -7.11
C LEU A 305 -14.17 -21.81 -6.95
N LYS A 306 -13.47 -22.15 -8.04
CA LYS A 306 -12.02 -22.40 -7.98
C LYS A 306 -11.25 -21.12 -7.66
N PRO A 307 -10.42 -21.10 -6.60
CA PRO A 307 -9.55 -19.95 -6.30
C PRO A 307 -8.24 -19.96 -7.09
N MET A 308 -7.85 -21.16 -7.57
CA MET A 308 -6.61 -21.46 -8.29
C MET A 308 -6.82 -22.69 -9.20
N ASN A 309 -6.04 -22.82 -10.27
CA ASN A 309 -6.17 -23.97 -11.19
C ASN A 309 -5.36 -25.20 -10.72
N CYS A 310 -4.38 -25.02 -9.83
CA CYS A 310 -3.45 -26.06 -9.39
C CYS A 310 -4.12 -27.40 -9.02
N PRO A 311 -5.16 -27.42 -8.16
CA PRO A 311 -5.81 -28.68 -7.75
C PRO A 311 -6.39 -29.46 -8.94
N HIS A 312 -6.92 -28.75 -9.94
CA HIS A 312 -7.47 -29.38 -11.14
C HIS A 312 -6.38 -29.92 -12.05
N HIS A 313 -5.29 -29.18 -12.23
CA HIS A 313 -4.15 -29.64 -13.04
C HIS A 313 -3.53 -30.90 -12.42
N HIS A 314 -3.48 -31.00 -11.10
CA HIS A 314 -3.06 -32.22 -10.42
C HIS A 314 -3.99 -33.41 -10.71
N MET A 315 -5.30 -33.21 -10.83
CA MET A 315 -6.23 -34.28 -11.22
C MET A 315 -6.02 -34.72 -12.67
N ILE A 316 -5.75 -33.77 -13.57
CA ILE A 316 -5.42 -34.06 -14.98
C ILE A 316 -4.11 -34.84 -15.07
N TYR A 317 -3.08 -34.43 -14.31
CA TYR A 317 -1.84 -35.20 -14.21
C TYR A 317 -2.09 -36.61 -13.66
N LYS A 318 -2.92 -36.75 -12.61
CA LYS A 318 -3.25 -38.03 -11.98
C LYS A 318 -4.11 -38.96 -12.87
N ALA A 319 -4.73 -38.44 -13.93
CA ALA A 319 -5.66 -39.21 -14.78
C ALA A 319 -5.01 -40.42 -15.47
N ARG A 320 -3.69 -40.41 -15.65
CA ARG A 320 -2.92 -41.55 -16.17
C ARG A 320 -1.57 -41.70 -15.48
N ARG A 321 -0.95 -42.86 -15.66
CA ARG A 321 0.44 -43.07 -15.25
C ARG A 321 1.39 -42.38 -16.25
N HIS A 322 2.47 -41.80 -15.71
CA HIS A 322 3.52 -41.13 -16.50
C HIS A 322 4.85 -41.84 -16.29
N SER A 323 5.58 -42.04 -17.39
CA SER A 323 6.97 -42.49 -17.37
C SER A 323 7.90 -41.33 -17.07
N TYR A 324 9.03 -41.59 -16.40
CA TYR A 324 10.06 -40.57 -16.19
C TYR A 324 10.56 -39.96 -17.50
N ARG A 325 10.45 -40.67 -18.63
CA ARG A 325 10.85 -40.20 -19.97
C ARG A 325 9.93 -39.13 -20.56
N GLU A 326 8.69 -39.06 -20.10
CA GLU A 326 7.73 -38.03 -20.51
C GLU A 326 7.98 -36.70 -19.78
N LEU A 327 8.71 -36.73 -18.66
CA LEU A 327 9.03 -35.52 -17.91
C LEU A 327 10.16 -34.73 -18.62
N PRO A 328 10.05 -33.39 -18.68
CA PRO A 328 9.03 -32.54 -18.04
C PRO A 328 7.70 -32.43 -18.81
N ILE A 329 6.57 -32.50 -18.10
CA ILE A 329 5.22 -32.23 -18.62
C ILE A 329 4.78 -30.84 -18.17
N ARG A 330 4.25 -30.02 -19.08
CA ARG A 330 3.90 -28.62 -18.80
C ARG A 330 2.46 -28.37 -19.18
N TYR A 331 1.55 -28.39 -18.21
CA TYR A 331 0.14 -28.05 -18.47
C TYR A 331 -0.07 -26.55 -18.33
N ALA A 332 -0.73 -25.94 -19.31
CA ALA A 332 -1.09 -24.53 -19.31
C ALA A 332 -2.60 -24.34 -19.53
N GLU A 333 -3.18 -23.38 -18.82
CA GLU A 333 -4.58 -23.02 -18.90
C GLU A 333 -4.74 -21.50 -18.73
N TYR A 334 -5.65 -20.91 -19.52
CA TYR A 334 -6.09 -19.53 -19.26
C TYR A 334 -7.29 -19.67 -18.33
N GLY A 335 -6.97 -20.02 -17.10
CA GLY A 335 -7.93 -20.53 -16.13
C GLY A 335 -8.57 -19.38 -15.38
N THR A 336 -9.89 -19.24 -15.53
CA THR A 336 -10.67 -18.25 -14.78
C THR A 336 -10.90 -18.74 -13.36
N VAL A 337 -10.44 -17.97 -12.40
CA VAL A 337 -10.52 -18.26 -10.96
C VAL A 337 -11.25 -17.12 -10.24
N TYR A 338 -11.70 -17.42 -9.02
CA TYR A 338 -12.48 -16.51 -8.20
C TYR A 338 -11.93 -16.43 -6.79
N ARG A 339 -11.70 -15.21 -6.29
CA ARG A 339 -11.22 -14.96 -4.93
C ARG A 339 -12.12 -13.95 -4.24
N TYR A 340 -12.45 -14.21 -2.99
CA TYR A 340 -13.25 -13.32 -2.18
C TYR A 340 -12.37 -12.20 -1.61
N GLU A 341 -12.12 -11.19 -2.44
CA GLU A 341 -11.44 -9.97 -2.00
C GLU A 341 -12.44 -9.06 -1.26
N SER A 342 -12.03 -8.48 -0.12
CA SER A 342 -12.86 -7.51 0.60
C SER A 342 -13.23 -6.33 -0.32
N SER A 343 -14.45 -5.81 -0.19
CA SER A 343 -14.99 -4.81 -1.11
C SER A 343 -14.15 -3.53 -1.19
N GLY A 344 -13.54 -3.11 -0.07
CA GLY A 344 -12.64 -1.96 0.02
C GLY A 344 -11.27 -2.16 -0.65
N GLN A 345 -10.90 -3.40 -0.99
CA GLN A 345 -9.62 -3.71 -1.65
C GLN A 345 -9.75 -3.78 -3.17
N LEU A 346 -10.96 -3.78 -3.71
CA LEU A 346 -11.20 -3.87 -5.16
C LEU A 346 -10.72 -2.61 -5.88
N HIS A 347 -10.01 -2.78 -6.99
CA HIS A 347 -9.41 -1.66 -7.72
C HIS A 347 -9.34 -1.89 -9.24
N GLY A 348 -10.38 -1.45 -9.95
CA GLY A 348 -10.50 -1.61 -11.41
C GLY A 348 -10.17 -3.03 -11.85
N LEU A 349 -9.35 -3.20 -12.90
CA LEU A 349 -8.81 -4.49 -13.33
C LEU A 349 -7.59 -5.00 -12.53
N MET A 350 -6.99 -4.20 -11.64
CA MET A 350 -5.77 -4.59 -10.91
C MET A 350 -6.08 -5.52 -9.74
N ARG A 351 -7.24 -5.37 -9.11
CA ARG A 351 -7.70 -6.23 -8.02
C ARG A 351 -9.20 -6.51 -8.16
N THR A 352 -9.52 -7.71 -8.63
CA THR A 352 -10.86 -8.17 -9.01
C THR A 352 -11.18 -9.47 -8.30
N ARG A 353 -12.47 -9.81 -8.17
CA ARG A 353 -12.91 -11.08 -7.59
C ARG A 353 -12.95 -12.22 -8.60
N GLY A 354 -13.07 -11.92 -9.89
CA GLY A 354 -13.01 -12.91 -10.97
C GLY A 354 -11.98 -12.48 -12.02
N PHE A 355 -11.03 -13.36 -12.32
CA PHE A 355 -9.96 -13.06 -13.27
C PHE A 355 -9.43 -14.34 -13.94
N THR A 356 -8.81 -14.17 -15.10
CA THR A 356 -8.20 -15.26 -15.86
C THR A 356 -6.69 -15.15 -15.76
N GLN A 357 -6.04 -16.21 -15.28
CA GLN A 357 -4.59 -16.27 -15.20
C GLN A 357 -4.05 -17.00 -16.43
N ASN A 358 -2.93 -16.52 -17.00
CA ASN A 358 -2.08 -17.38 -17.82
C ASN A 358 -1.32 -18.32 -16.86
N ASP A 359 -1.97 -19.40 -16.48
CA ASP A 359 -1.52 -20.30 -15.42
C ASP A 359 -0.90 -21.57 -16.01
N ALA A 360 0.14 -22.09 -15.37
CA ALA A 360 0.80 -23.30 -15.81
C ALA A 360 1.43 -24.08 -14.66
N HIS A 361 1.35 -25.41 -14.76
CA HIS A 361 1.93 -26.34 -13.80
C HIS A 361 2.90 -27.28 -14.52
N ILE A 362 4.16 -27.23 -14.10
CA ILE A 362 5.25 -28.04 -14.66
C ILE A 362 5.55 -29.19 -13.71
N TYR A 363 5.37 -30.41 -14.21
CA TYR A 363 5.75 -31.65 -13.54
C TYR A 363 7.09 -32.09 -14.09
N CYS A 364 8.12 -32.11 -13.24
CA CYS A 364 9.49 -32.42 -13.65
C CYS A 364 10.20 -33.30 -12.61
N ARG A 365 11.34 -33.87 -13.00
CA ARG A 365 12.24 -34.54 -12.05
C ARG A 365 12.94 -33.47 -11.20
N MET A 366 13.31 -33.83 -9.97
CA MET A 366 13.98 -32.89 -9.06
C MET A 366 15.25 -32.28 -9.66
N GLU A 367 16.04 -33.08 -10.38
CA GLU A 367 17.25 -32.64 -11.09
C GLU A 367 16.99 -31.60 -12.19
N ASP A 368 15.78 -31.59 -12.77
CA ASP A 368 15.39 -30.67 -13.84
C ASP A 368 14.79 -29.37 -13.30
N ALA A 369 14.36 -29.33 -12.04
CA ALA A 369 13.61 -28.23 -11.45
C ALA A 369 14.30 -26.87 -11.62
N LYS A 370 15.62 -26.80 -11.41
CA LYS A 370 16.41 -25.57 -11.60
C LYS A 370 16.37 -25.10 -13.05
N ARG A 371 16.50 -26.02 -14.02
CA ARG A 371 16.47 -25.70 -15.44
C ARG A 371 15.10 -25.18 -15.83
N GLU A 372 14.03 -25.87 -15.45
CA GLU A 372 12.64 -25.46 -15.73
C GLU A 372 12.32 -24.09 -15.13
N PHE A 373 12.76 -23.83 -13.89
CA PHE A 373 12.60 -22.52 -13.26
C PHE A 373 13.33 -21.42 -14.05
N CYS A 374 14.58 -21.65 -14.47
CA CYS A 374 15.32 -20.70 -15.28
C CYS A 374 14.67 -20.46 -16.66
N ASP A 375 14.09 -21.49 -17.28
CA ASP A 375 13.39 -21.37 -18.56
C ASP A 375 12.11 -20.54 -18.42
N VAL A 376 11.36 -20.73 -17.34
CA VAL A 376 10.22 -19.87 -17.00
C VAL A 376 10.67 -18.42 -16.79
N MET A 377 11.79 -18.18 -16.10
CA MET A 377 12.31 -16.82 -15.91
C MET A 377 12.72 -16.15 -17.24
N ARG A 378 13.32 -16.90 -18.17
CA ARG A 378 13.62 -16.40 -19.52
C ARG A 378 12.35 -16.06 -20.30
N LEU A 379 11.28 -16.84 -20.11
CA LEU A 379 9.98 -16.56 -20.71
C LEU A 379 9.39 -15.24 -20.18
N HIS A 380 9.51 -14.97 -18.87
CA HIS A 380 9.12 -13.67 -18.30
C HIS A 380 9.93 -12.52 -18.88
N ASP A 381 11.27 -12.65 -18.94
CA ASP A 381 12.16 -11.64 -19.55
C ASP A 381 11.77 -11.36 -21.02
N TYR A 382 11.50 -12.40 -21.80
CA TYR A 382 11.05 -12.28 -23.19
C TYR A 382 9.78 -11.41 -23.30
N TYR A 383 8.75 -11.70 -22.49
CA TYR A 383 7.51 -10.92 -22.48
C TYR A 383 7.75 -9.47 -22.05
N TYR A 384 8.50 -9.27 -20.96
CA TYR A 384 8.71 -7.94 -20.38
C TYR A 384 9.49 -7.04 -21.34
N ARG A 385 10.52 -7.58 -22.02
CA ARG A 385 11.30 -6.83 -23.01
C ARG A 385 10.46 -6.41 -24.22
N ILE A 386 9.58 -7.28 -24.70
CA ILE A 386 8.70 -6.98 -25.85
C ILE A 386 7.63 -5.96 -25.48
N LEU A 387 7.04 -6.08 -24.29
CA LEU A 387 6.05 -5.13 -23.77
C LEU A 387 6.68 -3.81 -23.28
N GLY A 388 8.02 -3.71 -23.27
CA GLY A 388 8.73 -2.51 -22.82
C GLY A 388 8.67 -2.29 -21.30
N LEU A 389 8.40 -3.33 -20.52
CA LEU A 389 8.35 -3.28 -19.05
C LEU A 389 9.78 -3.27 -18.49
N LYS A 390 10.25 -2.08 -18.11
CA LYS A 390 11.62 -1.87 -17.60
C LYS A 390 11.70 -1.77 -16.08
N ASP A 391 10.65 -1.27 -15.45
CA ASP A 391 10.63 -0.96 -14.01
C ASP A 391 9.93 -2.09 -13.24
N TYR A 392 10.68 -3.15 -12.93
CA TYR A 392 10.21 -4.26 -12.10
C TYR A 392 11.32 -4.73 -11.15
N ARG A 393 10.91 -5.40 -10.07
CA ARG A 393 11.83 -6.07 -9.14
C ARG A 393 11.43 -7.53 -8.98
N MET A 394 12.42 -8.38 -8.77
CA MET A 394 12.19 -9.77 -8.40
C MET A 394 12.33 -9.93 -6.89
N VAL A 395 11.41 -10.66 -6.28
CA VAL A 395 11.42 -10.96 -4.85
C VAL A 395 11.31 -12.47 -4.67
N LEU A 396 12.19 -13.04 -3.86
CA LEU A 396 12.09 -14.43 -3.41
C LEU A 396 11.36 -14.45 -2.07
N ALA A 397 10.11 -14.89 -2.07
CA ALA A 397 9.34 -15.08 -0.85
C ALA A 397 9.73 -16.41 -0.21
N LEU A 398 10.22 -16.36 1.04
CA LEU A 398 10.54 -17.52 1.85
C LEU A 398 9.48 -17.69 2.94
N ARG A 399 9.30 -18.92 3.42
CA ARG A 399 8.48 -19.18 4.60
C ARG A 399 9.04 -18.38 5.78
N ASP A 400 8.17 -17.73 6.55
CA ASP A 400 8.56 -17.13 7.82
C ASP A 400 8.89 -18.26 8.82
N PRO A 401 10.15 -18.41 9.26
CA PRO A 401 10.54 -19.47 10.18
C PRO A 401 9.88 -19.34 11.57
N LYS A 402 9.34 -18.16 11.91
CA LYS A 402 8.61 -17.93 13.18
C LYS A 402 7.13 -18.28 13.08
N ASN A 403 6.59 -18.40 11.87
CA ASN A 403 5.19 -18.75 11.63
C ASN A 403 5.07 -20.26 11.43
N THR A 404 4.80 -20.98 12.52
CA THR A 404 4.65 -22.44 12.55
C THR A 404 3.23 -22.92 12.26
N THR A 405 2.26 -22.00 12.15
CA THR A 405 0.83 -22.32 11.99
C THR A 405 0.40 -22.50 10.54
N LYS A 406 1.25 -22.14 9.56
CA LYS A 406 1.05 -22.43 8.13
C LYS A 406 2.06 -23.43 7.59
#